data_AF-A0A509LA43-F1
#
_entry.id   AF-A0A509LA43-F1
#
_cell.length_a   1.000
_cell.length_b   1.000
_cell.length_c   1.000
_cell.angle_alpha   90.00
_cell.angle_beta   90.00
_cell.angle_gamma   90.00
#
_symmetry.space_group_name_H-M   'P 1'
#
loop_
_entity.id
_entity.type
_entity.pdbx_description
1 polymer ?
#
loop_
_entity_poly.entity_id
_entity_poly.type
_entity_poly.pdbx_seq_one_letter_code
_entity_poly.pdbx_strand_id
1 'polypeptide(L)'
;MLPRLKICFRKAPLISSLIHRNIKLNFKKEKRTMKKIMLIAAVCFCLPAMAFSADVTFVIKKLRNHKGTVLVYIYNDASQWNDDGKWVAECKNEKPLANNQTRIVCTLEPGTYAASPIHDENNNNEFDVNFLGMPKEGYGFSNDAKGGAGWPLYKDAEFTVGSEDKELIIHMSY
;
A
#
# COMPACT_ATOMS: atom_id res chain seq x y z
N MET A 1 -34.96 71.75 -70.11
CA MET A 1 -33.60 71.25 -69.81
C MET A 1 -33.34 71.39 -68.32
N LEU A 2 -33.29 70.28 -67.59
CA LEU A 2 -32.91 70.19 -66.18
C LEU A 2 -32.02 68.93 -66.01
N PRO A 3 -30.90 68.98 -65.27
CA PRO A 3 -29.93 67.89 -65.25
C PRO A 3 -30.35 66.78 -64.29
N ARG A 4 -30.10 65.52 -64.67
CA ARG A 4 -30.23 64.35 -63.80
C ARG A 4 -29.02 64.26 -62.86
N LEU A 5 -29.25 64.36 -61.55
CA LEU A 5 -28.26 64.02 -60.52
C LEU A 5 -28.10 62.49 -60.44
N LYS A 6 -26.92 61.96 -60.78
CA LYS A 6 -26.53 60.58 -60.46
C LYS A 6 -26.03 60.53 -59.02
N ILE A 7 -26.83 59.95 -58.12
CA ILE A 7 -26.39 59.62 -56.76
C ILE A 7 -25.48 58.38 -56.86
N CYS A 8 -24.20 58.56 -56.56
CA CYS A 8 -23.21 57.49 -56.50
C CYS A 8 -23.28 56.84 -55.11
N PHE A 9 -23.90 55.66 -55.00
CA PHE A 9 -23.78 54.84 -53.78
C PHE A 9 -22.38 54.21 -53.73
N ARG A 10 -21.45 54.85 -53.01
CA ARG A 10 -20.20 54.18 -52.58
C ARG A 10 -20.56 53.18 -51.49
N LYS A 11 -20.43 51.89 -51.80
CA LYS A 11 -20.39 50.80 -50.80
C LYS A 11 -19.30 51.13 -49.78
N ALA A 12 -19.65 51.28 -48.51
CA ALA A 12 -18.69 51.35 -47.41
C ALA A 12 -18.30 49.90 -47.00
N PRO A 13 -17.07 49.40 -47.29
CA PRO A 13 -16.69 48.03 -46.98
C PRO A 13 -15.92 47.90 -45.65
N LEU A 14 -15.67 49.02 -44.96
CA LEU A 14 -14.71 49.05 -43.84
C LEU A 14 -15.31 48.64 -42.49
N ILE A 15 -16.60 48.85 -42.25
CA ILE A 15 -17.21 48.55 -40.95
C ILE A 15 -17.40 47.03 -40.76
N SER A 16 -17.77 46.31 -41.83
CA SER A 16 -17.96 44.85 -41.78
C SER A 16 -16.66 44.08 -41.56
N SER A 17 -15.55 44.49 -42.18
CA SER A 17 -14.27 43.78 -42.06
C SER A 17 -13.62 43.92 -40.68
N LEU A 18 -13.80 45.08 -40.03
CA LEU A 18 -13.29 45.34 -38.68
C LEU A 18 -14.09 44.59 -37.60
N ILE A 19 -15.42 44.53 -37.74
CA ILE A 19 -16.29 43.78 -36.82
C ILE A 19 -15.97 42.27 -36.89
N HIS A 20 -15.82 41.70 -38.10
CA HIS A 20 -15.44 40.30 -38.26
C HIS A 20 -14.05 39.97 -37.69
N ARG A 21 -13.11 40.92 -37.72
CA ARG A 21 -11.76 40.74 -37.15
C ARG A 21 -11.79 40.70 -35.63
N ASN A 22 -12.52 41.63 -34.99
CA ASN A 22 -12.62 41.71 -33.53
C ASN A 22 -13.29 40.46 -32.93
N ILE A 23 -14.34 39.93 -33.58
CA ILE A 23 -15.04 38.71 -33.14
C ILE A 23 -14.11 37.49 -33.20
N LYS A 24 -13.37 37.30 -34.30
CA LYS A 24 -12.40 36.19 -34.43
C LYS A 24 -11.26 36.29 -33.40
N LEU A 25 -10.81 37.50 -33.06
CA LEU A 25 -9.73 37.73 -32.10
C LEU A 25 -10.17 37.41 -30.66
N ASN A 26 -11.39 37.78 -30.26
CA ASN A 26 -11.94 37.42 -28.96
C ASN A 26 -12.10 35.90 -28.80
N PHE A 27 -12.65 35.23 -29.83
CA PHE A 27 -12.81 33.78 -29.83
C PHE A 27 -11.47 33.02 -29.72
N LYS A 28 -10.42 33.54 -30.38
CA LYS A 28 -9.06 32.96 -30.31
C LYS A 28 -8.41 33.19 -28.95
N LYS A 29 -8.68 34.34 -28.32
CA LYS A 29 -8.19 34.67 -26.96
C LYS A 29 -8.83 33.74 -25.94
N GLU A 30 -10.15 33.59 -25.94
CA GLU A 30 -10.89 32.69 -25.03
C GLU A 30 -10.47 31.23 -25.17
N LYS A 31 -10.32 30.72 -26.41
CA LYS A 31 -9.81 29.37 -26.65
C LYS A 31 -8.38 29.16 -26.11
N ARG A 32 -7.53 30.19 -26.12
CA ARG A 32 -6.16 30.14 -25.56
C ARG A 32 -6.18 30.18 -24.04
N THR A 33 -7.10 30.94 -23.44
CA THR A 33 -7.30 30.99 -21.98
C THR A 33 -7.84 29.66 -21.45
N MET A 34 -8.85 29.09 -22.12
CA MET A 34 -9.42 27.77 -21.80
C MET A 34 -8.38 26.65 -21.90
N LYS A 35 -7.52 26.67 -22.93
CA LYS A 35 -6.44 25.69 -23.09
C LYS A 35 -5.38 25.78 -21.99
N LYS A 36 -5.07 26.99 -21.49
CA LYS A 36 -4.19 27.19 -20.33
C LYS A 36 -4.82 26.72 -19.03
N ILE A 37 -6.12 26.96 -18.84
CA ILE A 37 -6.86 26.49 -17.66
C ILE A 37 -6.94 24.95 -17.64
N MET A 38 -7.20 24.30 -18.78
CA MET A 38 -7.16 22.84 -18.88
C MET A 38 -5.75 22.26 -18.61
N LEU A 39 -4.69 22.95 -19.02
CA LEU A 39 -3.31 22.55 -18.74
C LEU A 39 -2.95 22.68 -17.25
N ILE A 40 -3.48 23.69 -16.54
CA ILE A 40 -3.24 23.87 -15.10
C ILE A 40 -4.07 22.86 -14.27
N ALA A 41 -5.31 22.58 -14.69
CA ALA A 41 -6.15 21.59 -14.03
C ALA A 41 -5.60 20.15 -14.16
N ALA A 42 -4.99 19.82 -15.31
CA ALA A 42 -4.36 18.51 -15.52
C ALA A 42 -3.09 18.29 -14.65
N VAL A 43 -2.38 19.36 -14.27
CA VAL A 43 -1.20 19.28 -13.39
C VAL A 43 -1.59 19.09 -11.91
N CYS A 44 -2.80 19.47 -11.51
CA CYS A 44 -3.26 19.39 -10.12
C CYS A 44 -3.88 18.03 -9.75
N PHE A 45 -4.13 17.14 -10.71
CA PHE A 45 -4.76 15.84 -10.47
C PHE A 45 -3.78 14.69 -10.17
N CYS A 46 -2.47 14.92 -10.22
CA CYS A 46 -1.44 13.95 -9.84
C CYS A 46 -0.78 14.31 -8.50
N LEU A 47 -1.56 14.39 -7.42
CA LEU A 47 -0.98 14.30 -6.09
C LEU A 47 -0.70 12.81 -5.83
N PRO A 48 0.56 12.36 -5.73
CA PRO A 48 0.83 10.99 -5.28
C PRO A 48 0.24 10.83 -3.88
N ALA A 49 -0.58 9.79 -3.68
CA ALA A 49 -0.94 9.38 -2.34
C ALA A 49 0.37 9.03 -1.60
N MET A 50 0.66 9.73 -0.51
CA MET A 50 1.77 9.32 0.34
C MET A 50 1.37 7.99 0.98
N ALA A 51 1.97 6.90 0.50
CA ALA A 51 1.98 5.63 1.19
C ALA A 51 2.84 5.82 2.44
N PHE A 52 2.20 5.81 3.60
CA PHE A 52 2.91 5.74 4.88
C PHE A 52 3.15 4.27 5.15
N SER A 53 4.36 3.88 5.54
CA SER A 53 4.63 2.57 6.09
C SER A 53 5.20 2.75 7.50
N ALA A 54 5.02 1.74 8.34
CA ALA A 54 5.51 1.72 9.71
C ALA A 54 6.29 0.43 9.97
N ASP A 55 7.32 0.52 10.82
CA ASP A 55 8.08 -0.65 11.22
C ASP A 55 7.37 -1.38 12.36
N VAL A 56 7.11 -2.66 12.14
CA VAL A 56 6.63 -3.60 13.16
C VAL A 56 7.80 -4.45 13.61
N THR A 57 8.21 -4.26 14.86
CA THR A 57 9.23 -5.08 15.50
C THR A 57 8.59 -6.24 16.26
N PHE A 58 8.81 -7.46 15.78
CA PHE A 58 8.47 -8.69 16.47
C PHE A 58 9.61 -9.11 17.39
N VAL A 59 9.35 -9.12 18.69
CA VAL A 59 10.24 -9.65 19.73
C VAL A 59 9.81 -11.09 20.02
N ILE A 60 10.52 -12.03 19.40
CA ILE A 60 10.22 -13.45 19.53
C ILE A 60 10.96 -14.00 20.74
N LYS A 61 10.24 -14.63 21.66
CA LYS A 61 10.76 -15.16 22.93
C LYS A 61 10.52 -16.65 23.09
N LYS A 62 11.21 -17.25 24.05
CA LYS A 62 11.16 -18.67 24.40
C LYS A 62 11.62 -19.59 23.26
N LEU A 63 12.58 -19.14 22.46
CA LEU A 63 13.24 -20.05 21.53
C LEU A 63 13.92 -21.17 22.34
N ARG A 64 13.70 -22.43 21.96
CA ARG A 64 14.24 -23.57 22.71
C ARG A 64 15.75 -23.77 22.49
N ASN A 65 16.29 -23.19 21.42
CA ASN A 65 17.71 -23.18 21.10
C ASN A 65 18.07 -21.95 20.24
N HIS A 66 19.32 -21.87 19.79
CA HIS A 66 19.89 -20.75 19.03
C HIS A 66 20.26 -21.13 17.58
N LYS A 67 19.68 -22.20 17.05
CA LYS A 67 20.00 -22.71 15.71
C LYS A 67 18.94 -22.25 14.71
N GLY A 68 19.33 -22.17 13.44
CA GLY A 68 18.35 -21.94 12.38
C GLY A 68 17.91 -20.48 12.26
N THR A 69 16.72 -20.32 11.69
CA THR A 69 16.12 -19.04 11.33
C THR A 69 14.71 -18.96 11.91
N VAL A 70 14.32 -17.78 12.38
CA VAL A 70 12.94 -17.46 12.70
C VAL A 70 12.35 -16.67 11.54
N LEU A 71 11.32 -17.22 10.93
CA LEU A 71 10.51 -16.60 9.89
C LEU A 71 9.25 -16.02 10.53
N VAL A 72 8.76 -14.88 10.04
CA VAL A 72 7.49 -14.30 10.46
C VAL A 72 6.62 -14.11 9.22
N TYR A 73 5.56 -14.91 9.13
CA TYR A 73 4.58 -14.82 8.06
C TYR A 73 3.45 -13.86 8.45
N ILE A 74 3.14 -12.90 7.57
CA ILE A 74 2.16 -11.84 7.83
C ILE A 74 0.94 -12.01 6.90
N TYR A 75 -0.26 -11.96 7.46
CA TYR A 75 -1.52 -12.17 6.77
C TYR A 75 -2.46 -10.98 6.96
N ASN A 76 -3.17 -10.55 5.92
CA ASN A 76 -4.18 -9.48 5.99
C ASN A 76 -5.59 -9.94 5.57
N ASP A 77 -5.77 -11.24 5.38
CA ASP A 77 -7.03 -11.86 4.97
C ASP A 77 -7.32 -13.06 5.88
N ALA A 78 -8.45 -13.00 6.59
CA ALA A 78 -8.90 -14.05 7.49
C ALA A 78 -9.13 -15.39 6.76
N SER A 79 -9.45 -15.38 5.46
CA SER A 79 -9.62 -16.61 4.66
C SER A 79 -8.30 -17.31 4.35
N GLN A 80 -7.18 -16.57 4.42
CA GLN A 80 -5.82 -17.08 4.24
C GLN A 80 -5.12 -17.39 5.56
N TRP A 81 -5.78 -17.22 6.71
CA TRP A 81 -5.18 -17.46 8.02
C TRP A 81 -5.29 -18.94 8.44
N ASN A 82 -4.40 -19.76 7.88
CA ASN A 82 -4.30 -21.20 8.14
C ASN A 82 -2.93 -21.74 7.64
N ASP A 83 -2.67 -23.04 7.87
CA ASP A 83 -1.44 -23.73 7.50
C ASP A 83 -1.05 -23.61 6.01
N ASP A 84 -2.01 -23.61 5.09
CA ASP A 84 -1.79 -23.59 3.64
C ASP A 84 -2.05 -22.20 3.01
N GLY A 85 -2.34 -21.22 3.85
CA GLY A 85 -2.78 -19.91 3.43
C GLY A 85 -1.65 -19.02 2.94
N LYS A 86 -1.98 -18.07 2.06
CA LYS A 86 -0.98 -17.16 1.50
C LYS A 86 -0.76 -15.95 2.40
N TRP A 87 0.50 -15.75 2.80
CA TRP A 87 0.95 -14.52 3.45
C TRP A 87 1.15 -13.39 2.43
N VAL A 88 1.07 -12.15 2.91
CA VAL A 88 1.34 -10.93 2.13
C VAL A 88 2.74 -10.38 2.35
N ALA A 89 3.40 -10.78 3.43
CA ALA A 89 4.80 -10.45 3.70
C ALA A 89 5.47 -11.54 4.53
N GLU A 90 6.79 -11.64 4.40
CA GLU A 90 7.65 -12.53 5.16
C GLU A 90 8.88 -11.73 5.61
N CYS A 91 9.24 -11.89 6.88
CA CYS A 91 10.47 -11.33 7.43
C CYS A 91 11.22 -12.40 8.22
N LYS A 92 12.50 -12.14 8.50
CA LYS A 92 13.34 -13.07 9.26
C LYS A 92 14.36 -12.37 10.13
N ASN A 93 14.93 -13.09 11.08
CA ASN A 93 16.04 -12.57 11.88
C ASN A 93 17.28 -12.33 11.01
N GLU A 94 17.80 -11.11 11.02
CA GLU A 94 19.07 -10.78 10.37
C GLU A 94 20.28 -11.16 11.23
N LYS A 95 20.10 -11.15 12.55
CA LYS A 95 21.14 -11.48 13.53
C LYS A 95 20.99 -12.92 14.00
N PRO A 96 22.10 -13.59 14.38
CA PRO A 96 22.04 -14.90 15.02
C PRO A 96 21.13 -14.89 16.25
N LEU A 97 20.40 -15.99 16.45
CA LEU A 97 19.54 -16.18 17.61
C LEU A 97 20.38 -16.23 18.89
N ALA A 98 19.93 -15.56 19.94
CA ALA A 98 20.67 -15.48 21.19
C ALA A 98 19.73 -15.25 22.38
N ASN A 99 20.13 -15.72 23.56
CA ASN A 99 19.37 -15.55 24.81
C ASN A 99 17.91 -16.03 24.70
N ASN A 100 17.68 -17.13 23.95
CA ASN A 100 16.36 -17.70 23.69
C ASN A 100 15.34 -16.70 23.10
N GLN A 101 15.83 -15.70 22.35
CA GLN A 101 15.00 -14.68 21.72
C GLN A 101 15.62 -14.11 20.43
N THR A 102 14.81 -13.37 19.66
CA THR A 102 15.28 -12.55 18.54
C THR A 102 14.37 -11.35 18.32
N ARG A 103 14.87 -10.34 17.59
CA ARG A 103 14.10 -9.17 17.16
C ARG A 103 14.09 -9.12 15.64
N ILE A 104 12.90 -9.05 15.07
CA ILE A 104 12.66 -9.07 13.62
C ILE A 104 11.84 -7.83 13.28
N VAL A 105 12.29 -7.05 12.32
CA VAL A 105 11.60 -5.84 11.86
C VAL A 105 10.94 -6.12 10.52
N CYS A 106 9.67 -5.77 10.39
CA CYS A 106 8.91 -5.79 9.16
C CYS A 106 8.33 -4.41 8.88
N THR A 107 8.60 -3.85 7.71
CA THR A 107 7.95 -2.61 7.28
C THR A 107 6.61 -2.95 6.63
N LEU A 108 5.51 -2.44 7.18
CA LEU A 108 4.14 -2.72 6.72
C LEU A 108 3.38 -1.41 6.46
N GLU A 109 2.50 -1.43 5.47
CA GLU A 109 1.54 -0.35 5.24
C GLU A 109 0.45 -0.36 6.33
N PRO A 110 -0.25 0.76 6.57
CA PRO A 110 -1.40 0.82 7.45
C PRO A 110 -2.47 -0.19 7.06
N GLY A 111 -2.92 -0.97 8.05
CA GLY A 111 -3.85 -2.06 7.83
C GLY A 111 -4.01 -2.95 9.06
N THR A 112 -4.84 -3.97 8.94
CA THR A 112 -5.01 -5.00 9.96
C THR A 112 -4.34 -6.27 9.49
N TYR A 113 -3.55 -6.88 10.37
CA TYR A 113 -2.72 -8.04 10.05
C TYR A 113 -2.75 -9.06 11.18
N ALA A 114 -2.44 -10.31 10.88
CA ALA A 114 -2.07 -11.34 11.84
C ALA A 114 -0.68 -11.88 11.47
N ALA A 115 0.10 -12.31 12.44
CA ALA A 115 1.47 -12.78 12.24
C ALA A 115 1.67 -14.17 12.87
N SER A 116 2.38 -15.05 12.16
CA SER A 116 2.75 -16.39 12.62
C SER A 116 4.27 -16.56 12.52
N PRO A 117 5.02 -16.39 13.62
CA PRO A 117 6.42 -16.76 13.66
C PRO A 117 6.63 -18.27 13.68
N ILE A 118 7.57 -18.76 12.87
CA ILE A 118 8.02 -20.15 12.80
C ILE A 118 9.53 -20.21 13.04
N HIS A 119 9.98 -21.14 13.88
CA HIS A 119 11.41 -21.40 14.15
C HIS A 119 11.87 -22.60 13.33
N ASP A 120 12.39 -22.34 12.14
CA ASP A 120 13.04 -23.32 11.27
C ASP A 120 14.45 -23.61 11.79
N GLU A 121 14.58 -24.69 12.55
CA GLU A 121 15.80 -25.03 13.28
C GLU A 121 16.85 -25.70 12.38
N ASN A 122 16.41 -26.30 11.28
CA ASN A 122 17.25 -27.07 10.38
C ASN A 122 17.56 -26.31 9.06
N ASN A 123 16.93 -25.16 8.82
CA ASN A 123 16.99 -24.30 7.63
C ASN A 123 16.52 -24.99 6.33
N ASN A 124 15.51 -25.85 6.39
CA ASN A 124 14.92 -26.46 5.20
C ASN A 124 13.81 -25.59 4.58
N ASN A 125 13.37 -24.52 5.25
CA ASN A 125 12.21 -23.68 4.91
C ASN A 125 10.88 -24.46 4.86
N GLU A 126 10.79 -25.57 5.60
CA GLU A 126 9.58 -26.37 5.73
C GLU A 126 9.17 -26.42 7.20
N PHE A 127 7.87 -26.32 7.50
CA PHE A 127 7.40 -26.51 8.86
C PHE A 127 7.34 -28.00 9.19
N ASP A 128 8.35 -28.48 9.91
CA ASP A 128 8.49 -29.90 10.19
C ASP A 128 7.44 -30.40 11.19
N VAL A 129 6.73 -31.46 10.83
CA VAL A 129 5.83 -32.20 11.72
C VAL A 129 6.32 -33.64 11.93
N ASN A 130 5.90 -34.26 13.04
CA ASN A 130 6.14 -35.69 13.29
C ASN A 130 5.07 -36.58 12.64
N PHE A 131 5.22 -37.90 12.77
CA PHE A 131 4.30 -38.88 12.17
C PHE A 131 2.87 -38.82 12.75
N LEU A 132 2.65 -38.09 13.85
CA LEU A 132 1.35 -37.82 14.47
C LEU A 132 0.80 -36.44 14.09
N GLY A 133 1.47 -35.70 13.20
CA GLY A 133 1.09 -34.35 12.79
C GLY A 133 1.38 -33.27 13.83
N MET A 134 2.15 -33.56 14.89
CA MET A 134 2.53 -32.54 15.86
C MET A 134 3.75 -31.75 15.36
N PRO A 135 3.79 -30.42 15.55
CA PRO A 135 4.96 -29.60 15.27
C PRO A 135 6.22 -30.18 15.90
N LYS A 136 7.28 -30.33 15.10
CA LYS A 136 8.63 -30.57 15.62
C LYS A 136 9.35 -29.27 15.91
N GLU A 137 8.95 -28.20 15.24
CA GLU A 137 9.55 -26.89 15.27
C GLU A 137 8.69 -25.88 16.01
N GLY A 138 9.31 -24.74 16.33
CA GLY A 138 8.64 -23.72 17.12
C GLY A 138 7.64 -22.98 16.28
N TYR A 139 6.47 -22.70 16.83
CA TYR A 139 5.47 -21.82 16.22
C TYR A 139 4.92 -20.83 17.24
N GLY A 140 4.31 -19.75 16.78
CA GLY A 140 3.60 -18.78 17.61
C GLY A 140 2.63 -17.96 16.78
N PHE A 141 1.86 -17.11 17.45
CA PHE A 141 0.89 -16.22 16.80
C PHE A 141 0.93 -14.84 17.46
N SER A 142 0.67 -13.78 16.70
CA SER A 142 0.50 -12.43 17.25
C SER A 142 -0.58 -12.42 18.34
N ASN A 143 -0.44 -11.48 19.28
CA ASN A 143 -1.22 -11.40 20.53
C ASN A 143 -1.13 -12.64 21.43
N ASP A 144 -0.14 -13.52 21.22
CA ASP A 144 -0.06 -14.84 21.87
C ASP A 144 -1.38 -15.63 21.76
N ALA A 145 -2.07 -15.46 20.63
CA ALA A 145 -3.35 -16.10 20.36
C ALA A 145 -3.20 -17.63 20.36
N LYS A 146 -4.20 -18.32 20.94
CA LYS A 146 -4.19 -19.78 21.08
C LYS A 146 -5.42 -20.37 20.39
N GLY A 147 -5.19 -21.18 19.37
CA GLY A 147 -6.23 -22.10 18.90
C GLY A 147 -6.29 -23.32 19.81
N GLY A 148 -7.46 -23.96 19.87
CA GLY A 148 -7.64 -25.19 20.65
C GLY A 148 -6.80 -26.34 20.07
N ALA A 149 -7.29 -26.97 19.00
CA ALA A 149 -6.62 -28.07 18.32
C ALA A 149 -5.98 -27.65 16.97
N GLY A 150 -5.66 -26.37 16.81
CA GLY A 150 -5.15 -25.82 15.54
C GLY A 150 -4.87 -24.33 15.63
N TRP A 151 -5.00 -23.63 14.51
CA TRP A 151 -4.77 -22.19 14.44
C TRP A 151 -5.81 -21.41 15.27
N PRO A 152 -5.42 -20.28 15.89
CA PRO A 152 -6.37 -19.37 16.52
C PRO A 152 -7.28 -18.73 15.47
N LEU A 153 -8.39 -18.14 15.90
CA LEU A 153 -9.18 -17.29 15.03
C LEU A 153 -8.33 -16.10 14.58
N TYR A 154 -8.47 -15.67 13.31
CA TYR A 154 -7.78 -14.48 12.81
C TYR A 154 -7.98 -13.29 13.73
N LYS A 155 -9.22 -13.09 14.20
CA LYS A 155 -9.61 -12.02 15.11
C LYS A 155 -8.85 -12.02 16.45
N ASP A 156 -8.42 -13.17 16.93
CA ASP A 156 -7.65 -13.25 18.19
C ASP A 156 -6.18 -12.88 17.95
N ALA A 157 -5.68 -13.15 16.73
CA ALA A 157 -4.32 -12.83 16.32
C ALA A 157 -4.17 -11.45 15.67
N GLU A 158 -5.26 -10.78 15.29
CA GLU A 158 -5.18 -9.55 14.49
C GLU A 158 -4.64 -8.35 15.29
N PHE A 159 -3.85 -7.50 14.63
CA PHE A 159 -3.32 -6.24 15.13
C PHE A 159 -3.35 -5.18 14.03
N THR A 160 -3.52 -3.91 14.43
CA THR A 160 -3.58 -2.78 13.50
C THR A 160 -2.24 -2.05 13.40
N VAL A 161 -1.74 -1.89 12.18
CA VAL A 161 -0.61 -1.04 11.83
C VAL A 161 -1.14 0.34 11.40
N GLY A 162 -0.57 1.40 11.97
CA GLY A 162 -0.91 2.79 11.65
C GLY A 162 0.28 3.51 11.02
N SER A 163 0.43 4.81 11.29
CA SER A 163 1.57 5.61 10.84
C SER A 163 2.77 5.60 11.78
N GLU A 164 2.65 4.93 12.93
CA GLU A 164 3.69 4.85 13.95
C GLU A 164 4.21 3.42 14.07
N ASP A 165 5.51 3.31 14.36
CA ASP A 165 6.17 2.04 14.62
C ASP A 165 5.52 1.30 15.80
N LYS A 166 5.53 -0.03 15.72
CA LYS A 166 4.92 -0.91 16.70
C LYS A 166 5.90 -1.98 17.15
N GLU A 167 5.85 -2.33 18.42
CA GLU A 167 6.52 -3.53 18.94
C GLU A 167 5.47 -4.56 19.38
N LEU A 168 5.67 -5.83 19.01
CA LEU A 168 4.87 -6.97 19.45
C LEU A 168 5.78 -8.03 20.04
N ILE A 169 5.45 -8.53 21.24
CA ILE A 169 6.13 -9.66 21.86
C ILE A 169 5.33 -10.93 21.55
N ILE A 170 5.99 -11.98 21.07
CA ILE A 170 5.36 -13.28 20.79
C ILE A 170 6.18 -14.38 21.47
N HIS A 171 5.50 -15.30 22.14
CA HIS A 171 6.11 -16.44 22.81
C HIS A 171 5.93 -17.71 21.98
N MET A 172 7.06 -18.35 21.65
CA MET A 172 7.06 -19.60 20.89
C MET A 172 6.52 -20.77 21.73
N SER A 173 5.86 -21.70 21.03
CA SER A 173 5.40 -23.02 21.49
C SER A 173 6.10 -24.11 20.67
N TYR A 174 6.38 -25.26 21.29
CA TYR A 174 7.08 -26.41 20.70
C TYR A 174 6.42 -27.71 21.16
#